data_AF-A0A8D5ZJP1-F1
#
_entry.id   AF-A0A8D5ZJP1-F1
#
_cell.length_a   1.000
_cell.length_b   1.000
_cell.length_c   1.000
_cell.angle_alpha   90.00
_cell.angle_beta   90.00
_cell.angle_gamma   90.00
#
_symmetry.space_group_name_H-M   'P 1'
#
loop_
_entity.id
_entity.type
_entity.pdbx_description
1 polymer ?
#
loop_
_entity_poly.entity_id
_entity_poly.type
_entity_poly.pdbx_seq_one_letter_code
_entity_poly.pdbx_strand_id
1 'polypeptide(L)'
;MFPLLFVAFPFLPHLAYSLSPSFTPGDFLLYNQTVTSVFPNGTVYHIYEFYLQQVVKVFPNGSMLVNTTIYDENTSSYLPPVMSIDNASHPKVFMYISPSLLGKVAIYRDGSDLIYNGTEDGLYVYYDAYALQGVKFIYIIWVNKTGVICRFQTLQIGAGGGLVGNTTAVLWLSNLYNKGVVIPKFLSTYTKANVVTYSVSNFLVLAQEKLLEVYKYIIFIGVFLIVLILLFRK
;
A
#
# COMPACT_ATOMS: atom_id res chain seq x y z
N MET A 1 36.52 -15.29 -14.34
CA MET A 1 35.85 -15.72 -15.58
C MET A 1 35.52 -17.20 -15.41
N PHE A 2 34.27 -17.52 -15.09
CA PHE A 2 33.74 -18.88 -14.93
C PHE A 2 32.30 -18.88 -15.47
N PRO A 3 31.85 -19.98 -16.13
CA PRO A 3 30.87 -19.90 -17.19
C PRO A 3 29.42 -19.99 -16.71
N LEU A 4 28.54 -19.40 -17.54
CA LEU A 4 27.10 -19.65 -17.53
C LEU A 4 26.80 -21.16 -17.63
N LEU A 5 25.90 -21.64 -16.78
CA LEU A 5 25.14 -22.87 -17.04
C LEU A 5 23.65 -22.49 -17.15
N PHE A 6 23.16 -22.46 -18.38
CA PHE A 6 21.74 -22.42 -18.71
C PHE A 6 21.14 -23.79 -18.34
N VAL A 7 20.21 -23.82 -17.38
CA VAL A 7 19.29 -24.95 -17.23
C VAL A 7 17.94 -24.51 -17.76
N ALA A 8 17.63 -24.97 -18.97
CA ALA A 8 16.31 -24.86 -19.55
C ALA A 8 15.37 -25.83 -18.83
N PHE A 9 14.43 -25.31 -18.04
CA PHE A 9 13.27 -26.06 -17.60
C PHE A 9 12.14 -25.88 -18.61
N PRO A 10 11.49 -26.95 -19.09
CA PRO A 10 10.34 -26.86 -19.97
C PRO A 10 9.11 -26.56 -19.10
N PHE A 11 8.92 -25.31 -18.72
CA PHE A 11 7.60 -24.87 -18.27
C PHE A 11 6.78 -24.54 -19.49
N LEU A 12 5.95 -25.50 -19.91
CA LEU A 12 4.75 -25.25 -20.68
C LEU A 12 4.05 -24.01 -20.10
N PRO A 13 3.97 -22.88 -20.82
CA PRO A 13 3.06 -21.84 -20.41
C PRO A 13 1.66 -22.42 -20.66
N HIS A 14 0.96 -22.80 -19.59
CA HIS A 14 -0.48 -22.79 -19.63
C HIS A 14 -0.89 -21.35 -19.92
N LEU A 15 -1.01 -21.05 -21.22
CA LEU A 15 -1.60 -19.86 -21.77
C LEU A 15 -3.10 -19.90 -21.45
N ALA A 16 -3.43 -19.67 -20.18
CA ALA A 16 -4.62 -18.93 -19.88
C ALA A 16 -4.28 -17.47 -20.18
N TYR A 17 -4.35 -17.09 -21.46
CA TYR A 17 -4.58 -15.69 -21.82
C TYR A 17 -5.95 -15.33 -21.23
N SER A 18 -5.98 -14.95 -19.95
CA SER A 18 -7.08 -14.15 -19.47
C SER A 18 -7.01 -12.84 -20.26
N LEU A 19 -8.16 -12.34 -20.71
CA LEU A 19 -8.30 -11.00 -21.27
C LEU A 19 -7.95 -9.97 -20.18
N SER A 20 -6.67 -9.86 -19.84
CA SER A 20 -6.11 -8.76 -19.07
C SER A 20 -5.99 -7.57 -20.02
N PRO A 21 -6.30 -6.34 -19.58
CA PRO A 21 -6.06 -5.17 -20.41
C PRO A 21 -4.57 -5.14 -20.77
N SER A 22 -4.25 -4.94 -22.04
CA SER A 22 -2.86 -4.67 -22.41
C SER A 22 -2.55 -3.25 -21.94
N PHE A 23 -2.02 -3.10 -20.73
CA PHE A 23 -1.56 -1.80 -20.28
C PHE A 23 -0.52 -1.26 -21.26
N THR A 24 -0.61 0.03 -21.55
CA THR A 24 0.34 0.73 -22.41
C THR A 24 1.06 1.83 -21.63
N PRO A 25 2.32 2.17 -21.97
CA PRO A 25 2.96 3.35 -21.42
C PRO A 25 2.09 4.60 -21.59
N GLY A 26 1.92 5.35 -20.50
CA GLY A 26 1.03 6.51 -20.43
C GLY A 26 -0.36 6.21 -19.85
N ASP A 27 -0.72 4.94 -19.63
CA ASP A 27 -1.96 4.58 -18.94
C ASP A 27 -1.97 5.11 -17.52
N PHE A 28 -3.08 5.72 -17.08
CA PHE A 28 -3.16 6.35 -15.77
C PHE A 28 -4.53 6.20 -15.09
N LEU A 29 -4.46 6.34 -13.77
CA LEU A 29 -5.57 6.47 -12.85
C LEU A 29 -5.31 7.68 -11.95
N LEU A 30 -6.26 8.59 -11.87
CA LEU A 30 -6.21 9.78 -11.04
C LEU A 30 -7.39 9.76 -10.08
N TYR A 31 -7.11 9.83 -8.78
CA TYR A 31 -8.11 9.82 -7.73
C TYR A 31 -8.13 11.15 -6.99
N ASN A 32 -9.33 11.55 -6.55
CA ASN A 32 -9.50 12.56 -5.52
C ASN A 32 -9.52 11.84 -4.18
N GLN A 33 -8.57 12.17 -3.32
CA GLN A 33 -8.35 11.52 -2.04
C GLN A 33 -8.54 12.53 -0.91
N THR A 34 -9.12 12.06 0.19
CA THR A 34 -9.21 12.79 1.44
C THR A 34 -8.64 11.92 2.55
N VAL A 35 -7.61 12.42 3.22
CA VAL A 35 -7.02 11.79 4.40
C VAL A 35 -7.51 12.54 5.62
N THR A 36 -8.15 11.82 6.53
CA THR A 36 -8.58 12.33 7.83
C THR A 36 -7.75 11.67 8.92
N SER A 37 -7.07 12.49 9.72
CA SER A 37 -6.24 12.02 10.84
C SER A 37 -6.80 12.56 12.16
N VAL A 38 -6.91 11.70 13.16
CA VAL A 38 -7.39 12.05 14.50
C VAL A 38 -6.22 11.90 15.48
N PHE A 39 -5.80 13.02 16.08
CA PHE A 39 -4.70 13.05 17.04
C PHE A 39 -5.16 12.68 18.45
N PRO A 40 -4.23 12.25 19.34
CA PRO A 40 -4.57 11.87 20.72
C PRO A 40 -5.27 12.96 21.55
N ASN A 41 -5.06 14.23 21.21
CA ASN A 41 -5.70 15.38 21.85
C ASN A 41 -7.12 15.66 21.31
N GLY A 42 -7.64 14.83 20.40
CA GLY A 42 -8.94 14.99 19.76
C GLY A 42 -8.96 15.93 18.56
N THR A 43 -7.83 16.54 18.20
CA THR A 43 -7.73 17.37 16.98
C THR A 43 -7.91 16.50 15.74
N VAL A 44 -8.74 16.96 14.81
CA VAL A 44 -8.96 16.33 13.51
C VAL A 44 -8.30 17.18 12.43
N TYR A 45 -7.54 16.53 11.54
CA TYR A 45 -6.89 17.16 10.41
C TYR A 45 -7.34 16.50 9.11
N HIS A 46 -7.55 17.31 8.08
CA HIS A 46 -7.96 16.86 6.75
C HIS A 46 -6.93 17.29 5.71
N ILE A 47 -6.50 16.34 4.89
CA ILE A 47 -5.64 16.57 3.73
C ILE A 47 -6.42 16.16 2.49
N TYR A 48 -6.50 17.08 1.53
CA TYR A 48 -7.10 16.85 0.23
C TYR A 48 -5.99 16.62 -0.78
N GLU A 49 -6.06 15.51 -1.50
CA GLU A 49 -4.96 15.06 -2.35
C GLU A 49 -5.46 14.59 -3.71
N PHE A 50 -4.64 14.79 -4.75
CA PHE A 50 -4.75 14.03 -5.98
C PHE A 50 -3.75 12.87 -5.96
N TYR A 51 -4.25 11.65 -6.08
CA TYR A 51 -3.44 10.43 -6.13
C TYR A 51 -3.34 9.93 -7.58
N LEU A 52 -2.20 10.16 -8.22
CA LEU A 52 -1.93 9.81 -9.61
C LEU A 52 -1.07 8.55 -9.68
N GLN A 53 -1.54 7.55 -10.43
CA GLN A 53 -0.76 6.40 -10.84
C GLN A 53 -0.63 6.38 -12.36
N GLN A 54 0.59 6.19 -12.87
CA GLN A 54 0.86 6.15 -14.30
C GLN A 54 1.80 5.00 -14.66
N VAL A 55 1.41 4.20 -15.65
CA VAL A 55 2.27 3.18 -16.26
C VAL A 55 3.35 3.88 -17.08
N VAL A 56 4.59 3.78 -16.64
CA VAL A 56 5.76 4.35 -17.33
C VAL A 56 6.28 3.40 -18.40
N LYS A 57 6.28 2.10 -18.10
CA LYS A 57 6.82 1.06 -18.98
C LYS A 57 6.13 -0.26 -18.72
N VAL A 58 5.97 -1.07 -19.78
CA VAL A 58 5.60 -2.48 -19.68
C VAL A 58 6.76 -3.31 -20.20
N PHE A 59 7.15 -4.32 -19.44
CA PHE A 59 8.28 -5.18 -19.75
C PHE A 59 7.81 -6.46 -20.48
N PRO A 60 8.65 -7.07 -21.33
CA PRO A 60 8.28 -8.29 -22.06
C PRO A 60 7.91 -9.48 -21.17
N ASN A 61 8.35 -9.50 -19.91
CA ASN A 61 8.03 -10.54 -18.94
C ASN A 61 6.65 -10.37 -18.26
N GLY A 62 5.85 -9.40 -18.69
CA GLY A 62 4.51 -9.14 -18.11
C GLY A 62 4.54 -8.28 -16.84
N SER A 63 5.70 -7.78 -16.41
CA SER A 63 5.78 -6.75 -15.37
C SER A 63 5.53 -5.36 -15.96
N MET A 64 5.13 -4.41 -15.12
CA MET A 64 5.02 -3.00 -15.47
C MET A 64 5.67 -2.12 -14.41
N LEU A 65 6.18 -0.98 -14.85
CA LEU A 65 6.73 0.07 -14.00
C LEU A 65 5.67 1.16 -13.83
N VAL A 66 5.26 1.39 -12.58
CA VAL A 66 4.20 2.34 -12.22
C VAL A 66 4.81 3.47 -11.41
N ASN A 67 4.60 4.69 -11.88
CA ASN A 67 4.90 5.91 -11.16
C ASN A 67 3.68 6.34 -10.35
N THR A 68 3.87 6.57 -9.05
CA THR A 68 2.84 7.09 -8.16
C THR A 68 3.24 8.48 -7.67
N THR A 69 2.38 9.47 -7.87
CA THR A 69 2.59 10.85 -7.40
C THR A 69 1.38 11.29 -6.57
N ILE A 70 1.64 11.91 -5.42
CA ILE A 70 0.61 12.45 -4.53
C ILE A 70 0.75 13.96 -4.53
N TYR A 71 -0.31 14.66 -4.93
CA TYR A 71 -0.40 16.10 -4.94
C TYR A 71 -1.27 16.54 -3.75
N ASP A 72 -0.72 17.31 -2.84
CA ASP A 72 -1.41 17.90 -1.69
C ASP A 72 -2.02 19.25 -2.11
N GLU A 73 -3.34 19.30 -2.16
CA GLU A 73 -4.11 20.48 -2.54
C GLU A 73 -3.99 21.58 -1.48
N ASN A 74 -3.92 21.22 -0.20
CA ASN A 74 -3.82 22.18 0.91
C ASN A 74 -2.55 23.03 0.80
N THR A 75 -1.44 22.44 0.32
CA THR A 75 -0.15 23.12 0.20
C THR A 75 0.24 23.45 -1.24
N SER A 76 -0.57 23.03 -2.23
CA SER A 76 -0.21 23.11 -3.66
C SER A 76 1.16 22.51 -3.97
N SER A 77 1.49 21.41 -3.28
CA SER A 77 2.77 20.73 -3.40
C SER A 77 2.60 19.23 -3.73
N TYR A 78 3.65 18.58 -4.23
CA TYR A 78 3.62 17.13 -4.49
C TYR A 78 4.78 16.41 -3.81
N LEU A 79 4.49 15.21 -3.31
CA LEU A 79 5.51 14.33 -2.74
C LEU A 79 6.39 13.76 -3.86
N PRO A 80 7.70 13.53 -3.62
CA PRO A 80 8.57 12.88 -4.59
C PRO A 80 7.92 11.60 -5.16
N PRO A 81 7.85 11.45 -6.50
CA PRO A 81 7.16 10.31 -7.09
C PRO A 81 7.82 8.99 -6.71
N VAL A 82 7.00 7.98 -6.44
CA VAL A 82 7.44 6.62 -6.07
C VAL A 82 7.30 5.71 -7.28
N MET A 83 8.42 5.07 -7.66
CA MET A 83 8.46 4.09 -8.73
C MET A 83 8.29 2.68 -8.15
N SER A 84 7.34 1.92 -8.68
CA SER A 84 7.04 0.56 -8.24
C SER A 84 6.96 -0.40 -9.43
N ILE A 85 7.42 -1.63 -9.24
CA ILE A 85 7.28 -2.70 -10.23
C ILE A 85 6.08 -3.54 -9.83
N ASP A 86 5.22 -3.84 -10.81
CA ASP A 86 3.97 -4.54 -10.60
C ASP A 86 3.75 -5.63 -11.66
N ASN A 87 2.92 -6.63 -11.37
CA ASN A 87 2.53 -7.64 -12.35
C ASN A 87 1.36 -7.12 -13.18
N ALA A 88 1.49 -6.98 -14.51
CA ALA A 88 0.44 -6.42 -15.35
C ALA A 88 -0.86 -7.26 -15.36
N SER A 89 -0.77 -8.58 -15.16
CA SER A 89 -1.95 -9.45 -15.13
C SER A 89 -2.66 -9.43 -13.77
N HIS A 90 -1.90 -9.18 -12.71
CA HIS A 90 -2.39 -9.13 -11.33
C HIS A 90 -1.75 -7.95 -10.59
N PRO A 91 -2.05 -6.70 -10.99
CA PRO A 91 -1.40 -5.55 -10.37
C PRO A 91 -1.70 -5.53 -8.88
N LYS A 92 -0.77 -5.08 -8.04
CA LYS A 92 -0.92 -4.84 -6.60
C LYS A 92 -0.95 -3.34 -6.28
N VAL A 93 -0.01 -2.60 -6.85
CA VAL A 93 0.13 -1.16 -6.63
C VAL A 93 -0.82 -0.41 -7.55
N PHE A 94 -0.84 -0.73 -8.84
CA PHE A 94 -1.78 -0.11 -9.76
C PHE A 94 -3.20 -0.50 -9.38
N MET A 95 -4.09 0.48 -9.26
CA MET A 95 -5.44 0.33 -8.71
C MET A 95 -6.40 -0.36 -9.70
N TYR A 96 -6.11 -1.63 -9.98
CA TYR A 96 -6.78 -2.47 -10.96
C TYR A 96 -6.87 -3.93 -10.50
N ILE A 97 -7.98 -4.58 -10.81
CA ILE A 97 -8.22 -6.02 -10.67
C ILE A 97 -8.62 -6.59 -12.02
N SER A 98 -7.98 -7.67 -12.46
CA SER A 98 -8.36 -8.33 -13.71
C SER A 98 -9.86 -8.74 -13.68
N PRO A 99 -10.65 -8.42 -14.73
CA PRO A 99 -12.07 -8.75 -14.82
C PRO A 99 -12.36 -10.23 -14.58
N SER A 100 -11.43 -11.09 -14.97
CA SER A 100 -11.49 -12.54 -14.76
C SER A 100 -11.45 -12.98 -13.28
N LEU A 101 -11.14 -12.06 -12.36
CA LEU A 101 -11.06 -12.28 -10.91
C LEU A 101 -12.23 -11.68 -10.15
N LEU A 102 -13.05 -10.84 -10.80
CA LEU A 102 -14.19 -10.19 -10.14
C LEU A 102 -15.21 -11.25 -9.68
N GLY A 103 -15.79 -11.03 -8.50
CA GLY A 103 -16.70 -11.96 -7.83
C GLY A 103 -16.04 -13.20 -7.18
N LYS A 104 -14.73 -13.44 -7.37
CA LYS A 104 -14.05 -14.54 -6.68
C LYS A 104 -13.95 -14.27 -5.18
N VAL A 105 -14.22 -15.30 -4.37
CA VAL A 105 -14.23 -15.23 -2.89
C VAL A 105 -12.96 -14.61 -2.32
N ALA A 106 -11.80 -14.98 -2.86
CA ALA A 106 -10.52 -14.41 -2.50
C ALA A 106 -9.70 -14.15 -3.77
N ILE A 107 -9.02 -13.00 -3.80
CA ILE A 107 -8.06 -12.64 -4.84
C ILE A 107 -6.70 -12.48 -4.17
N TYR A 108 -5.79 -13.41 -4.47
CA TYR A 108 -4.42 -13.37 -3.99
C TYR A 108 -3.60 -12.35 -4.81
N ARG A 109 -3.09 -11.31 -4.13
CA ARG A 109 -2.19 -10.29 -4.71
C ARG A 109 -0.88 -10.29 -3.93
N ASP A 110 -0.07 -11.32 -4.16
CA ASP A 110 1.30 -11.51 -3.66
C ASP A 110 1.55 -10.83 -2.28
N GLY A 111 1.01 -11.45 -1.23
CA GLY A 111 1.11 -10.98 0.15
C GLY A 111 -0.08 -10.17 0.69
N SER A 112 -1.18 -9.99 -0.06
CA SER A 112 -2.48 -9.59 0.51
C SER A 112 -3.64 -10.31 -0.16
N ASP A 113 -4.62 -10.72 0.65
CA ASP A 113 -5.83 -11.42 0.21
C ASP A 113 -7.01 -10.46 0.24
N LEU A 114 -7.48 -10.08 -0.95
CA LEU A 114 -8.73 -9.34 -1.06
C LEU A 114 -9.90 -10.32 -0.95
N ILE A 115 -10.71 -10.15 0.09
CA ILE A 115 -11.89 -10.97 0.36
C ILE A 115 -13.11 -10.29 -0.25
N TYR A 116 -13.85 -11.01 -1.09
CA TYR A 116 -15.07 -10.50 -1.70
C TYR A 116 -16.18 -10.33 -0.67
N ASN A 117 -16.83 -9.17 -0.69
CA ASN A 117 -17.86 -8.76 0.25
C ASN A 117 -19.19 -8.41 -0.45
N GLY A 118 -19.44 -9.03 -1.60
CA GLY A 118 -20.66 -8.81 -2.38
C GLY A 118 -20.55 -7.65 -3.37
N THR A 119 -21.71 -7.25 -3.89
CA THR A 119 -21.83 -6.21 -4.91
C THR A 119 -22.76 -5.12 -4.38
N GLU A 120 -22.32 -3.87 -4.48
CA GLU A 120 -23.03 -2.68 -4.03
C GLU A 120 -23.07 -1.68 -5.19
N ASP A 121 -24.27 -1.20 -5.57
CA ASP A 121 -24.46 -0.24 -6.67
C ASP A 121 -23.77 -0.65 -8.00
N GLY A 122 -23.74 -1.95 -8.28
CA GLY A 122 -23.09 -2.50 -9.48
C GLY A 122 -21.56 -2.56 -9.43
N LEU A 123 -20.94 -2.30 -8.27
CA LEU A 123 -19.51 -2.42 -8.00
C LEU A 123 -19.23 -3.65 -7.15
N TYR A 124 -18.19 -4.40 -7.50
CA TYR A 124 -17.68 -5.52 -6.70
C TYR A 124 -16.92 -4.96 -5.50
N VAL A 125 -17.33 -5.35 -4.31
CA VAL A 125 -16.71 -4.87 -3.07
C VAL A 125 -15.73 -5.91 -2.55
N TYR A 126 -14.52 -5.49 -2.23
CA TYR A 126 -13.53 -6.33 -1.57
C TYR A 126 -12.97 -5.62 -0.34
N TYR A 127 -12.51 -6.39 0.63
CA TYR A 127 -11.73 -5.86 1.73
C TYR A 127 -10.50 -6.70 2.04
N ASP A 128 -9.53 -6.07 2.68
CA ASP A 128 -8.36 -6.68 3.30
C ASP A 128 -8.20 -6.07 4.70
N ALA A 129 -7.70 -6.85 5.65
CA ALA A 129 -7.47 -6.39 7.00
C ALA A 129 -6.17 -6.98 7.55
N TYR A 130 -5.28 -6.11 7.99
CA TYR A 130 -3.99 -6.49 8.57
C TYR A 130 -3.66 -5.63 9.79
N ALA A 131 -2.70 -6.06 10.59
CA ALA A 131 -2.27 -5.32 11.76
C ALA A 131 -0.75 -5.11 11.74
N LEU A 132 -0.31 -3.90 12.08
CA LEU A 132 1.10 -3.53 12.24
C LEU A 132 1.26 -2.82 13.59
N GLN A 133 2.12 -3.35 14.47
CA GLN A 133 2.48 -2.73 15.75
C GLN A 133 1.27 -2.30 16.61
N GLY A 134 0.22 -3.13 16.68
CA GLY A 134 -0.99 -2.85 17.46
C GLY A 134 -1.98 -1.90 16.80
N VAL A 135 -1.71 -1.44 15.57
CA VAL A 135 -2.63 -0.69 14.73
C VAL A 135 -3.26 -1.63 13.72
N LYS A 136 -4.60 -1.66 13.67
CA LYS A 136 -5.36 -2.44 12.68
C LYS A 136 -5.69 -1.56 11.48
N PHE A 137 -5.41 -2.07 10.30
CA PHE A 137 -5.77 -1.46 9.02
C PHE A 137 -6.91 -2.27 8.39
N ILE A 138 -7.91 -1.56 7.88
CA ILE A 138 -8.99 -2.16 7.07
C ILE A 138 -9.00 -1.41 5.75
N TYR A 139 -8.72 -2.11 4.66
CA TYR A 139 -8.73 -1.59 3.32
C TYR A 139 -9.95 -2.13 2.58
N ILE A 140 -10.78 -1.24 2.03
CA ILE A 140 -12.00 -1.58 1.30
C ILE A 140 -11.92 -0.95 -0.08
N ILE A 141 -12.26 -1.71 -1.11
CA ILE A 141 -12.25 -1.24 -2.50
C ILE A 141 -13.55 -1.59 -3.19
N TRP A 142 -13.98 -0.71 -4.09
CA TRP A 142 -15.15 -0.92 -4.94
C TRP A 142 -14.69 -0.89 -6.39
N VAL A 143 -14.92 -2.00 -7.09
CA VAL A 143 -14.34 -2.25 -8.41
C VAL A 143 -15.44 -2.36 -9.43
N ASN A 144 -15.34 -1.63 -10.54
CA ASN A 144 -16.31 -1.75 -11.61
C ASN A 144 -16.10 -3.03 -12.43
N LYS A 145 -17.04 -3.32 -13.34
CA LYS A 145 -16.99 -4.48 -14.24
C LYS A 145 -15.76 -4.51 -15.17
N THR A 146 -15.07 -3.39 -15.37
CA THR A 146 -13.87 -3.33 -16.20
C THR A 146 -12.59 -3.60 -15.39
N GLY A 147 -12.69 -3.72 -14.06
CA GLY A 147 -11.58 -4.01 -13.19
C GLY A 147 -10.95 -2.77 -12.54
N VAL A 148 -11.43 -1.58 -12.85
CA VAL A 148 -10.90 -0.34 -12.24
C VAL A 148 -11.50 -0.17 -10.86
N ILE A 149 -10.65 0.14 -9.89
CA ILE A 149 -11.08 0.53 -8.54
C ILE A 149 -11.70 1.93 -8.66
N CYS A 150 -13.01 2.04 -8.47
CA CYS A 150 -13.74 3.31 -8.58
C CYS A 150 -13.66 4.14 -7.31
N ARG A 151 -13.52 3.50 -6.15
CA ARG A 151 -13.27 4.14 -4.87
C ARG A 151 -12.58 3.17 -3.93
N PHE A 152 -11.84 3.69 -2.96
CA PHE A 152 -11.26 2.91 -1.88
C PHE A 152 -11.34 3.66 -0.56
N GLN A 153 -11.27 2.90 0.53
CA GLN A 153 -11.22 3.41 1.88
C GLN A 153 -10.20 2.63 2.70
N THR A 154 -9.35 3.34 3.42
CA THR A 154 -8.43 2.76 4.40
C THR A 154 -8.76 3.31 5.78
N LEU A 155 -9.17 2.44 6.68
CA LEU A 155 -9.38 2.76 8.08
C LEU A 155 -8.16 2.33 8.90
N GLN A 156 -7.70 3.21 9.77
CA GLN A 156 -6.63 2.95 10.72
C GLN A 156 -7.19 3.03 12.14
N ILE A 157 -7.20 1.90 12.82
CA ILE A 157 -7.71 1.73 14.18
C ILE A 157 -6.51 1.59 15.12
N GLY A 158 -6.37 2.54 16.04
CA GLY A 158 -5.27 2.56 17.00
C GLY A 158 -5.39 1.45 18.05
N ALA A 159 -4.33 1.24 18.84
CA ALA A 159 -4.27 0.18 19.86
C ALA A 159 -5.39 0.28 20.92
N GLY A 160 -5.92 1.49 21.17
CA GLY A 160 -7.06 1.72 22.05
C GLY A 160 -8.44 1.45 21.42
N GLY A 161 -8.50 0.93 20.20
CA GLY A 161 -9.74 0.64 19.47
C GLY A 161 -10.39 1.85 18.79
N GLY A 162 -9.87 3.06 19.01
CA GLY A 162 -10.35 4.28 18.35
C GLY A 162 -9.87 4.41 16.91
N LEU A 163 -10.71 5.01 16.04
CA LEU A 163 -10.33 5.37 14.68
C LEU A 163 -9.35 6.56 14.73
N VAL A 164 -8.13 6.36 14.25
CA VAL A 164 -7.06 7.38 14.24
C VAL A 164 -6.74 7.88 12.83
N GLY A 165 -7.20 7.16 11.80
CA GLY A 165 -7.02 7.55 10.41
C GLY A 165 -8.14 7.00 9.52
N ASN A 166 -8.58 7.80 8.55
CA ASN A 166 -9.51 7.41 7.52
C ASN A 166 -9.12 8.08 6.20
N THR A 167 -8.66 7.28 5.25
CA THR A 167 -8.38 7.75 3.89
C THR A 167 -9.48 7.25 2.97
N THR A 168 -10.16 8.15 2.27
CA THR A 168 -11.13 7.81 1.24
C THR A 168 -10.68 8.38 -0.09
N ALA A 169 -10.79 7.61 -1.17
CA ALA A 169 -10.49 8.11 -2.49
C ALA A 169 -11.53 7.66 -3.51
N VAL A 170 -11.80 8.51 -4.49
CA VAL A 170 -12.72 8.26 -5.59
C VAL A 170 -12.01 8.52 -6.91
N LEU A 171 -12.16 7.60 -7.87
CA LEU A 171 -11.59 7.74 -9.19
C LEU A 171 -12.19 8.98 -9.85
N TRP A 172 -11.32 9.92 -10.22
CA TRP A 172 -11.72 11.13 -10.92
C TRP A 172 -11.55 10.97 -12.43
N LEU A 173 -10.37 10.54 -12.89
CA LEU A 173 -10.04 10.44 -14.30
C LEU A 173 -9.20 9.19 -14.59
N SER A 174 -9.40 8.61 -15.77
CA SER A 174 -8.57 7.53 -16.30
C SER A 174 -8.62 7.51 -17.82
N ASN A 175 -7.53 7.09 -18.44
CA ASN A 175 -7.46 6.83 -19.87
C ASN A 175 -7.45 5.34 -20.23
N LEU A 176 -7.66 4.42 -19.27
CA LEU A 176 -7.57 2.98 -19.53
C LEU A 176 -8.52 2.52 -20.66
N TYR A 177 -9.73 3.08 -20.70
CA TYR A 177 -10.77 2.75 -21.68
C TYR A 177 -11.13 3.91 -22.62
N ASN A 178 -10.58 5.09 -22.39
CA ASN A 178 -10.72 6.25 -23.24
C ASN A 178 -9.38 6.96 -23.37
N LYS A 179 -8.61 6.60 -24.40
CA LYS A 179 -7.25 7.13 -24.63
C LYS A 179 -7.21 8.63 -24.93
N GLY A 180 -8.36 9.26 -25.20
CA GLY A 180 -8.47 10.71 -25.37
C GLY A 180 -8.41 11.50 -24.05
N VAL A 181 -8.58 10.84 -22.91
CA VAL A 181 -8.46 11.50 -21.59
C VAL A 181 -6.99 11.78 -21.30
N VAL A 182 -6.69 13.01 -20.92
CA VAL A 182 -5.34 13.47 -20.59
C VAL A 182 -5.25 13.84 -19.11
N ILE A 183 -4.05 13.72 -18.55
CA ILE A 183 -3.78 14.19 -17.18
C ILE A 183 -4.03 15.71 -17.14
N PRO A 184 -4.80 16.23 -16.16
CA PRO A 184 -5.09 17.65 -16.08
C PRO A 184 -3.83 18.51 -16.00
N LYS A 185 -3.75 19.52 -16.88
CA LYS A 185 -2.57 20.40 -16.96
C LYS A 185 -2.31 21.18 -15.67
N PHE A 186 -3.33 21.50 -14.88
CA PHE A 186 -3.13 22.24 -13.63
C PHE A 186 -2.26 21.46 -12.62
N LEU A 187 -2.15 20.13 -12.71
CA LEU A 187 -1.24 19.38 -11.84
C LEU A 187 0.23 19.78 -12.05
N SER A 188 0.58 20.38 -13.19
CA SER A 188 1.93 20.92 -13.42
C SER A 188 2.21 22.21 -12.67
N THR A 189 1.21 22.86 -12.06
CA THR A 189 1.42 24.07 -11.24
C THR A 189 1.84 23.73 -9.81
N TYR A 190 1.74 22.47 -9.40
CA TYR A 190 2.16 22.00 -8.08
C TYR A 190 3.68 21.99 -7.98
N THR A 191 4.19 22.38 -6.82
CA THR A 191 5.63 22.44 -6.57
C THR A 191 6.10 21.23 -5.76
N LYS A 192 7.35 20.81 -5.92
CA LYS A 192 7.86 19.67 -5.14
C LYS A 192 7.87 20.03 -3.65
N ALA A 193 7.29 19.19 -2.80
CA ALA A 193 7.30 19.39 -1.36
C ALA A 193 8.74 19.43 -0.82
N ASN A 194 9.00 20.33 0.13
CA ASN A 194 10.28 20.42 0.81
C ASN A 194 10.50 19.17 1.67
N VAL A 195 11.62 18.49 1.47
CA VAL A 195 12.00 17.34 2.30
C VAL A 195 12.52 17.85 3.63
N VAL A 196 11.76 17.66 4.70
CA VAL A 196 12.25 17.92 6.06
C VAL A 196 13.08 16.71 6.50
N THR A 197 14.39 16.88 6.52
CA THR A 197 15.30 15.85 7.03
C THR A 197 15.18 15.78 8.56
N TYR A 198 14.48 14.77 9.08
CA TYR A 198 14.48 14.48 10.51
C TYR A 198 15.68 13.61 10.87
N SER A 199 16.47 14.04 11.85
CA SER A 199 17.54 13.22 12.41
C SER A 199 16.94 12.05 13.19
N VAL A 200 17.21 10.83 12.74
CA VAL A 200 16.80 9.56 13.40
C VAL A 200 17.57 9.32 14.72
N SER A 201 18.48 10.23 15.09
CA SER A 201 19.27 10.13 16.32
C SER A 201 18.40 9.89 17.56
N ASN A 202 17.25 10.56 17.67
CA ASN A 202 16.38 10.42 18.84
C ASN A 202 15.68 9.05 18.91
N PHE A 203 15.40 8.42 17.76
CA PHE A 203 14.81 7.09 17.72
C PHE A 203 15.82 6.01 18.16
N LEU A 204 17.08 6.14 17.75
CA LEU A 204 18.15 5.22 18.19
C LEU A 204 18.44 5.35 19.69
N VAL A 205 18.37 6.56 20.24
CA VAL A 205 18.52 6.82 21.67
C VAL A 205 17.36 6.19 22.46
N LEU A 206 16.11 6.39 22.03
CA LEU A 206 14.93 5.76 22.63
C LEU A 206 14.95 4.23 22.55
N ALA A 207 15.41 3.68 21.42
CA ALA A 207 15.56 2.23 21.25
C ALA A 207 16.67 1.66 22.16
N GLN A 208 17.78 2.39 22.34
CA GLN A 208 18.84 2.02 23.29
C GLN A 208 18.36 2.07 24.74
N GLU A 209 17.61 3.09 25.14
CA GLU A 209 17.05 3.19 26.49
C GLU A 209 16.10 2.02 26.80
N LYS A 210 15.24 1.66 25.85
CA LYS A 210 14.33 0.51 26.01
C LYS A 210 15.06 -0.83 26.05
N LEU A 211 16.11 -1.01 25.25
CA LEU A 211 16.96 -2.20 25.32
C LEU A 211 17.68 -2.31 26.67
N LEU A 212 18.21 -1.19 27.19
CA LEU A 212 18.87 -1.16 28.50
C LEU A 212 17.91 -1.55 29.63
N GLU A 213 16.65 -1.13 29.55
CA GLU A 213 15.59 -1.49 30.50
C GLU A 213 15.34 -3.02 30.51
N VAL A 214 15.23 -3.63 29.33
CA VAL A 214 15.05 -5.09 29.18
C VAL A 214 16.26 -5.86 29.73
N TYR A 215 17.49 -5.41 29.46
CA TYR A 215 18.70 -6.05 29.99
C TYR A 215 18.73 -6.04 31.52
N LYS A 216 18.28 -4.97 32.18
CA LYS A 216 18.19 -4.91 33.65
C LYS A 216 17.24 -5.97 34.20
N TYR A 217 16.09 -6.20 33.58
CA TYR A 217 15.15 -7.25 34.00
C TYR A 217 15.74 -8.65 33.84
N ILE A 218 16.45 -8.93 32.74
CA ILE A 218 17.10 -10.22 32.51
C ILE A 218 18.15 -10.50 33.58
N ILE A 219 18.99 -9.49 33.90
CA ILE A 219 20.01 -9.62 34.95
C ILE A 219 19.35 -9.83 36.32
N PHE A 220 18.31 -9.06 36.64
CA PHE A 220 17.60 -9.19 37.91
C PHE A 220 16.98 -10.58 38.09
N ILE A 221 16.29 -11.09 37.07
CA ILE A 221 15.70 -12.44 37.07
C ILE A 221 16.81 -13.50 37.20
N GLY A 222 17.91 -13.35 36.46
CA GLY A 222 19.05 -14.26 36.54
C GLY A 222 19.65 -14.34 37.95
N VAL A 223 19.90 -13.19 38.59
CA VAL A 223 20.41 -13.12 39.95
C VAL A 223 19.41 -13.70 40.95
N PHE A 224 18.13 -13.37 40.80
CA PHE A 224 17.07 -13.90 41.67
C PHE A 224 16.97 -15.43 41.59
N LEU A 225 17.08 -16.00 40.40
CA LEU A 225 17.10 -17.45 40.18
C LEU A 225 18.34 -18.10 40.81
N ILE A 226 19.53 -17.47 40.71
CA ILE A 226 20.75 -17.96 41.35
C ILE A 226 20.58 -17.98 42.87
N VAL A 227 20.02 -16.92 43.47
CA VAL A 227 19.76 -16.85 44.91
C VAL A 227 18.75 -17.92 45.35
N LEU A 228 17.68 -18.12 44.59
CA LEU A 228 16.72 -19.20 44.83
C LEU A 228 17.39 -20.58 44.79
N ILE A 229 18.20 -20.85 43.78
CA ILE A 229 18.94 -22.12 43.65
C ILE A 229 19.85 -22.30 44.85
N LEU A 230 20.58 -21.26 45.30
CA LEU A 230 21.47 -21.34 46.46
C LEU A 230 20.73 -21.57 47.79
N LEU A 231 19.53 -20.98 47.96
CA LEU A 231 18.72 -21.14 49.18
C LEU A 231 18.08 -22.53 49.29
N PHE A 232 17.69 -23.14 48.18
CA PHE A 232 17.05 -24.46 48.14
C PHE A 232 18.01 -25.60 47.79
N ARG A 233 19.31 -25.30 47.66
CA ARG A 233 20.37 -26.29 47.52
C ARG A 233 20.57 -27.01 48.86
N LYS A 234 19.98 -28.20 48.96
CA LYS A 234 20.36 -29.20 49.97
C LYS A 234 21.79 -29.68 49.76
#